data_AF-A0A1Q8LGF1-F1
#
_entry.id   AF-A0A1Q8LGF1-F1
#
_cell.length_a   1.000
_cell.length_b   1.000
_cell.length_c   1.000
_cell.angle_alpha   90.00
_cell.angle_beta   90.00
_cell.angle_gamma   90.00
#
_symmetry.space_group_name_H-M   'P 1'
#
loop_
_entity.id
_entity.type
_entity.pdbx_description
1 polymer ?
#
loop_
_entity_poly.entity_id
_entity_poly.type
_entity_poly.pdbx_seq_one_letter_code
_entity_poly.pdbx_strand_id
1 'polypeptide(L)'
;MGSRTRRRPEGRAARHALAQLTEARDAVDARLEDRRRRENVLLERYAATLAEQQRVEDELTAGLGRLARLRADTDQQLAAIEADRGDVLVGLNAEGRSAEDLAQIAGLPLKRVRTILRSKKQPADGVATSDDSERTQAPAPRPAGEDDGGVPVVGPDAPVPTEPDELAEGPSTESAPEYAGDTQG
;
A
#
# COMPACT_ATOMS: atom_id res chain seq x y z
N MET A 1 58.69 37.23 63.27
CA MET A 1 58.30 37.92 62.03
C MET A 1 57.87 36.89 61.00
N GLY A 2 56.58 36.82 60.67
CA GLY A 2 56.04 35.83 59.74
C GLY A 2 55.96 36.38 58.31
N SER A 3 56.74 35.83 57.40
CA SER A 3 56.65 36.10 55.96
C SER A 3 55.36 35.49 55.40
N ARG A 4 54.37 36.34 55.07
CA ARG A 4 53.15 35.91 54.37
C ARG A 4 53.52 35.48 52.96
N THR A 5 53.48 34.17 52.71
CA THR A 5 53.59 33.57 51.39
C THR A 5 52.49 34.12 50.48
N ARG A 6 52.85 35.00 49.53
CA ARG A 6 51.90 35.56 48.56
C ARG A 6 51.40 34.43 47.66
N ARG A 7 50.14 34.02 47.80
CA ARG A 7 49.49 33.08 46.87
C ARG A 7 49.54 33.66 45.46
N ARG A 8 50.12 32.92 44.50
CA ARG A 8 50.27 33.37 43.10
C ARG A 8 48.90 33.57 42.43
N PRO A 9 48.69 34.69 41.71
CA PRO A 9 47.44 34.99 41.02
C PRO A 9 47.11 34.02 39.87
N GLU A 10 48.11 33.36 39.31
CA GLU A 10 47.99 32.41 38.18
C GLU A 10 47.06 31.23 38.48
N GLY A 11 47.10 30.68 39.70
CA GLY A 11 46.22 29.58 40.10
C GLY A 11 44.75 29.99 40.26
N ARG A 12 44.46 31.28 40.46
CA ARG A 12 43.07 31.79 40.50
C ARG A 12 42.54 31.96 39.08
N ALA A 13 43.35 32.48 38.15
CA ALA A 13 42.96 32.65 36.76
C ALA A 13 42.66 31.30 36.08
N ALA A 14 43.50 30.28 36.29
CA ALA A 14 43.26 28.95 35.77
C ALA A 14 41.98 28.31 36.32
N ARG A 15 41.69 28.49 37.62
CA ARG A 15 40.43 28.02 38.23
C ARG A 15 39.20 28.74 37.68
N HIS A 16 39.31 30.04 37.44
CA HIS A 16 38.24 30.82 36.83
C HIS A 16 37.99 30.39 35.39
N ALA A 17 39.04 30.19 34.60
CA ALA A 17 38.92 29.66 33.24
C ALA A 17 38.29 28.25 33.23
N LEU A 18 38.68 27.38 34.16
CA LEU A 18 38.07 26.05 34.31
C LEU A 18 36.58 26.15 34.69
N ALA A 19 36.22 27.06 35.59
CA ALA A 19 34.82 27.30 35.97
C ALA A 19 33.99 27.77 34.76
N GLN A 20 34.51 28.71 33.96
CA GLN A 20 33.85 29.16 32.73
C GLN A 20 33.67 28.04 31.70
N LEU A 21 34.69 27.20 31.52
CA LEU A 21 34.59 26.05 30.61
C LEU A 21 33.57 25.02 31.10
N THR A 22 33.49 24.80 32.41
CA THR A 22 32.52 23.89 33.01
C THR A 22 31.10 24.43 32.84
N GLU A 23 30.88 25.71 33.12
CA GLU A 23 29.59 26.38 32.92
C GLU A 23 29.15 26.35 31.44
N ALA A 24 30.08 26.61 30.51
CA ALA A 24 29.81 26.53 29.07
C ALA A 24 29.43 25.12 28.63
N ARG A 25 30.11 24.09 29.15
CA ARG A 25 29.76 22.69 28.90
C ARG A 25 28.36 22.39 29.45
N ASP A 26 28.10 22.72 30.71
CA ASP A 26 26.83 22.42 31.36
C ASP A 26 25.66 23.13 30.64
N ALA A 27 25.88 24.32 30.10
CA ALA A 27 24.91 25.02 29.26
C ALA A 27 24.63 24.32 27.91
N VAL A 28 25.65 23.70 27.30
CA VAL A 28 25.48 22.89 26.08
C VAL A 28 24.72 21.60 26.40
N ASP A 29 25.09 20.92 27.47
CA ASP A 29 24.45 19.68 27.90
C ASP A 29 22.96 19.90 28.22
N ALA A 30 22.63 20.98 28.93
CA ALA A 30 21.24 21.36 29.19
C ALA A 30 20.43 21.58 27.89
N ARG A 31 21.02 22.23 26.87
CA ARG A 31 20.37 22.42 25.56
C ARG A 31 20.17 21.11 24.80
N LEU A 32 21.12 20.17 24.91
CA LEU A 32 21.01 18.85 24.30
C LEU A 32 19.91 18.03 24.98
N GLU A 33 19.84 18.06 26.31
CA GLU A 33 18.76 17.42 27.08
C GLU A 33 17.39 18.00 26.71
N ASP A 34 17.27 19.32 26.62
CA ASP A 34 16.04 19.98 26.16
C ASP A 34 15.62 19.53 24.76
N ARG A 35 16.58 19.42 23.84
CA ARG A 35 16.32 18.95 22.48
C ARG A 35 15.85 17.50 22.49
N ARG A 36 16.55 16.61 23.19
CA ARG A 36 16.19 15.19 23.32
C ARG A 36 14.81 15.03 23.96
N ARG A 37 14.48 15.82 24.97
CA ARG A 37 13.13 15.79 25.58
C ARG A 37 12.05 16.15 24.57
N ARG A 38 12.23 17.22 23.79
CA ARG A 38 11.27 17.60 22.74
C ARG A 38 11.17 16.53 21.65
N GLU A 39 12.29 15.95 21.25
CA GLU A 39 12.34 14.87 20.25
C GLU A 39 11.63 13.61 20.75
N ASN A 40 11.89 13.17 21.99
CA ASN A 40 11.24 12.01 22.59
C ASN A 40 9.73 12.17 22.63
N VAL A 41 9.20 13.36 22.98
CA VAL A 41 7.75 13.61 22.94
C VAL A 41 7.17 13.43 21.53
N LEU A 42 7.89 13.84 20.49
CA LEU A 42 7.46 13.64 19.11
C LEU A 42 7.53 12.17 18.70
N LEU A 43 8.58 11.46 19.11
CA LEU A 43 8.75 10.03 18.85
C LEU A 43 7.69 9.19 19.58
N GLU A 44 7.36 9.53 20.82
CA GLU A 44 6.27 8.90 21.58
C GLU A 44 4.93 9.11 20.89
N ARG A 45 4.66 10.34 20.44
CA ARG A 45 3.46 10.64 19.67
C ARG A 45 3.42 9.85 18.36
N TYR A 46 4.54 9.75 17.65
CA TYR A 46 4.65 8.98 16.42
C TYR A 46 4.43 7.49 16.65
N ALA A 47 5.04 6.92 17.69
CA ALA A 47 4.83 5.53 18.07
C ALA A 47 3.36 5.25 18.43
N ALA A 48 2.70 6.16 19.13
CA ALA A 48 1.26 6.06 19.40
C ALA A 48 0.43 6.09 18.11
N THR A 49 0.79 6.92 17.12
CA THR A 49 0.09 6.92 15.83
C THR A 49 0.29 5.63 15.03
N LEU A 50 1.47 5.01 15.10
CA LEU A 50 1.71 3.70 14.47
C LEU A 50 0.88 2.60 15.13
N ALA A 51 0.76 2.61 16.45
CA ALA A 51 -0.08 1.65 17.17
C ALA A 51 -1.57 1.79 16.80
N GLU A 52 -2.05 3.03 16.67
CA GLU A 52 -3.43 3.29 16.24
C GLU A 52 -3.66 2.88 14.78
N GLN A 53 -2.71 3.17 13.88
CA GLN A 53 -2.78 2.71 12.50
C GLN A 53 -2.89 1.18 12.42
N GLN A 54 -2.02 0.46 13.14
CA GLN A 54 -2.04 -1.00 13.16
C GLN A 54 -3.39 -1.53 13.66
N ARG A 55 -3.94 -0.92 14.71
CA ARG A 55 -5.26 -1.28 15.23
C ARG A 55 -6.35 -1.14 14.18
N VAL A 56 -6.37 -0.01 13.45
CA VAL A 56 -7.36 0.22 12.38
C VAL A 56 -7.20 -0.80 11.24
N GLU A 57 -5.97 -1.13 10.86
CA GLU A 57 -5.68 -2.15 9.84
C GLU A 57 -6.13 -3.56 10.28
N ASP A 58 -5.94 -3.91 11.54
CA ASP A 58 -6.39 -5.17 12.12
C ASP A 58 -7.93 -5.25 12.16
N GLU A 59 -8.59 -4.15 12.54
CA GLU A 59 -10.06 -4.04 12.55
C GLU A 59 -10.64 -4.16 11.13
N LEU A 60 -10.00 -3.53 10.13
CA LEU A 60 -10.36 -3.64 8.73
C LEU A 60 -10.22 -5.07 8.22
N THR A 61 -9.07 -5.70 8.48
CA THR A 61 -8.79 -7.09 8.09
C THR A 61 -9.80 -8.05 8.71
N ALA A 62 -10.10 -7.87 10.00
CA ALA A 62 -11.11 -8.66 10.69
C ALA A 62 -12.52 -8.44 10.10
N GLY A 63 -12.86 -7.20 9.73
CA GLY A 63 -14.10 -6.85 9.04
C GLY A 63 -14.26 -7.55 7.69
N LEU A 64 -13.22 -7.49 6.86
CA LEU A 64 -13.19 -8.18 5.56
C LEU A 64 -13.30 -9.69 5.72
N GLY A 65 -12.61 -10.26 6.72
CA GLY A 65 -12.71 -11.68 7.04
C GLY A 65 -14.12 -12.11 7.44
N ARG A 66 -14.85 -11.28 8.19
CA ARG A 66 -16.26 -11.54 8.52
C ARG A 66 -17.17 -11.48 7.29
N LEU A 67 -16.97 -10.49 6.42
CA LEU A 67 -17.76 -10.35 5.19
C LEU A 67 -17.55 -11.55 4.24
N ALA A 68 -16.30 -12.00 4.09
CA ALA A 68 -15.98 -13.17 3.27
C ALA A 68 -16.68 -14.45 3.79
N ARG A 69 -16.70 -14.65 5.12
CA ARG A 69 -17.42 -15.78 5.74
C ARG A 69 -18.92 -15.69 5.54
N LEU A 70 -19.51 -14.50 5.71
CA LEU A 70 -20.94 -14.31 5.49
C LEU A 70 -21.32 -14.60 4.03
N ARG A 71 -20.48 -14.17 3.08
CA ARG A 71 -20.68 -14.49 1.67
C ARG A 71 -20.60 -15.99 1.42
N ALA A 72 -19.58 -16.67 1.94
CA ALA A 72 -19.45 -18.11 1.80
C ALA A 72 -20.64 -18.89 2.40
N ASP A 73 -21.12 -18.49 3.57
CA ASP A 73 -22.32 -19.06 4.20
C ASP A 73 -23.58 -18.82 3.36
N THR A 74 -23.75 -17.59 2.85
CA THR A 74 -24.88 -17.26 1.96
C THR A 74 -24.84 -18.06 0.67
N ASP A 75 -23.66 -18.19 0.04
CA ASP A 75 -23.46 -18.98 -1.17
C ASP A 75 -23.75 -20.47 -0.91
N GLN A 76 -23.36 -21.00 0.26
CA GLN A 76 -23.67 -22.35 0.68
C GLN A 76 -25.16 -22.57 0.92
N GLN A 77 -25.85 -21.63 1.57
CA GLN A 77 -27.30 -21.69 1.80
C GLN A 77 -28.06 -21.64 0.47
N LEU A 78 -27.64 -20.78 -0.46
CA LEU A 78 -28.23 -20.72 -1.79
C LEU A 78 -28.04 -22.04 -2.56
N ALA A 79 -26.83 -22.60 -2.52
CA ALA A 79 -26.54 -23.89 -3.14
C ALA A 79 -27.39 -25.03 -2.54
N ALA A 80 -27.61 -25.02 -1.21
CA ALA A 80 -28.49 -25.98 -0.54
C ALA A 80 -29.95 -25.85 -1.00
N ILE A 81 -30.49 -24.62 -1.04
CA ILE A 81 -31.84 -24.35 -1.54
C ILE A 81 -31.98 -24.79 -3.00
N GLU A 82 -30.98 -24.54 -3.84
CA GLU A 82 -30.98 -24.99 -5.24
C GLU A 82 -30.95 -26.52 -5.37
N ALA A 83 -30.19 -27.20 -4.52
CA ALA A 83 -30.15 -28.66 -4.47
C ALA A 83 -31.51 -29.23 -4.08
N ASP A 84 -32.14 -28.70 -3.03
CA ASP A 84 -33.47 -29.09 -2.56
C ASP A 84 -34.54 -28.87 -3.63
N ARG A 85 -34.53 -27.71 -4.28
CA ARG A 85 -35.43 -27.43 -5.43
C ARG A 85 -35.22 -28.45 -6.56
N GLY A 86 -33.97 -28.84 -6.81
CA GLY A 86 -33.65 -29.88 -7.77
C GLY A 86 -34.18 -31.26 -7.37
N ASP A 87 -34.11 -31.62 -6.08
CA ASP A 87 -34.68 -32.88 -5.55
C ASP A 87 -36.19 -32.91 -5.71
N VAL A 88 -36.89 -31.81 -5.45
CA VAL A 88 -38.34 -31.71 -5.68
C VAL A 88 -38.69 -31.97 -7.15
N LEU A 89 -37.93 -31.41 -8.10
CA LEU A 89 -38.16 -31.65 -9.53
C LEU A 89 -37.94 -33.12 -9.92
N VAL A 90 -36.92 -33.76 -9.33
CA VAL A 90 -36.65 -35.20 -9.54
C VAL A 90 -37.78 -36.04 -8.97
N GLY A 91 -38.26 -35.73 -7.75
CA GLY A 91 -39.39 -36.41 -7.13
C GLY A 91 -40.66 -36.32 -7.98
N LEU A 92 -41.01 -35.12 -8.44
CA LEU A 92 -42.17 -34.92 -9.33
C LEU A 92 -42.01 -35.66 -10.67
N ASN A 93 -40.80 -35.74 -11.21
CA ASN A 93 -40.55 -36.53 -12.43
C ASN A 93 -40.73 -38.04 -12.17
N ALA A 94 -40.30 -38.53 -11.00
CA ALA A 94 -40.49 -39.92 -10.60
C ALA A 94 -41.98 -40.28 -10.40
N GLU A 95 -42.82 -39.30 -10.03
CA GLU A 95 -44.30 -39.43 -9.99
C GLU A 95 -44.96 -39.38 -11.39
N GLY A 96 -44.18 -39.23 -12.46
CA GLY A 96 -44.65 -39.32 -13.84
C GLY A 96 -44.84 -37.99 -14.57
N ARG A 97 -44.47 -36.85 -13.97
CA ARG A 97 -44.51 -35.55 -14.66
C ARG A 97 -43.41 -35.46 -15.74
N SER A 98 -43.77 -34.94 -16.90
CA SER A 98 -42.84 -34.72 -18.01
C SER A 98 -41.85 -33.57 -17.70
N ALA A 99 -40.70 -33.56 -18.36
CA ALA A 99 -39.74 -32.45 -18.22
C ALA A 99 -40.30 -31.11 -18.73
N GLU A 100 -41.23 -31.14 -19.69
CA GLU A 100 -41.92 -29.97 -20.24
C GLU A 100 -42.90 -29.37 -19.23
N ASP A 101 -43.70 -30.21 -18.57
CA ASP A 101 -44.60 -29.79 -17.50
C ASP A 101 -43.81 -29.16 -16.34
N LEU A 102 -42.71 -29.80 -15.94
CA LEU A 102 -41.85 -29.29 -14.87
C LEU A 102 -41.19 -27.95 -15.22
N ALA A 103 -40.79 -27.77 -16.48
CA ALA A 103 -40.28 -26.49 -16.96
C ALA A 103 -41.34 -25.38 -16.86
N GLN A 104 -42.58 -25.70 -17.20
CA GLN A 104 -43.70 -24.76 -17.11
C GLN A 104 -44.06 -24.43 -15.65
N ILE A 105 -44.17 -25.44 -14.78
CA ILE A 105 -44.53 -25.28 -13.36
C ILE A 105 -43.45 -24.51 -12.59
N ALA A 106 -42.17 -24.85 -12.82
CA ALA A 106 -41.06 -24.21 -12.12
C ALA A 106 -40.63 -22.87 -12.74
N GLY A 107 -41.17 -22.51 -13.91
CA GLY A 107 -40.76 -21.32 -14.67
C GLY A 107 -39.30 -21.38 -15.13
N LEU A 108 -38.75 -22.58 -15.35
CA LEU A 108 -37.36 -22.80 -15.71
C LEU A 108 -37.23 -23.18 -17.19
N PRO A 109 -36.12 -22.82 -17.87
CA PRO A 109 -35.87 -23.29 -19.22
C PRO A 109 -35.82 -24.82 -19.27
N LEU A 110 -36.48 -25.42 -20.28
CA LEU A 110 -36.55 -26.87 -20.45
C LEU A 110 -35.17 -27.55 -20.45
N LYS A 111 -34.17 -26.91 -21.05
CA LYS A 111 -32.77 -27.39 -21.04
C LYS A 111 -32.22 -27.51 -19.62
N ARG A 112 -32.52 -26.56 -18.72
CA ARG A 112 -32.08 -26.57 -17.32
C ARG A 112 -32.74 -27.70 -16.55
N VAL A 113 -34.06 -27.89 -16.72
CA VAL A 113 -34.80 -29.01 -16.09
C VAL A 113 -34.24 -30.35 -16.54
N ARG A 114 -34.05 -30.56 -17.85
CA ARG A 114 -33.45 -31.79 -18.38
C ARG A 114 -32.03 -32.04 -17.82
N THR A 115 -31.27 -30.99 -17.57
CA THR A 115 -29.93 -31.09 -16.97
C THR A 115 -30.01 -31.54 -15.52
N ILE A 116 -30.89 -30.92 -14.71
CA ILE A 116 -31.11 -31.28 -13.29
C ILE A 116 -31.58 -32.74 -13.15
N LEU A 117 -32.52 -33.16 -13.99
CA LEU A 117 -33.02 -34.54 -13.99
C LEU A 117 -31.93 -35.56 -14.37
N ARG A 118 -31.04 -35.18 -15.31
CA ARG A 118 -29.93 -36.04 -15.73
C ARG A 118 -28.85 -36.16 -14.65
N SER A 119 -28.45 -35.03 -14.05
CA SER A 119 -27.34 -34.98 -13.09
C SER A 119 -27.61 -35.80 -11.82
N LYS A 120 -28.88 -35.98 -11.43
CA LYS A 120 -29.25 -36.81 -10.26
C LYS A 120 -29.57 -38.27 -10.61
N LYS A 121 -29.73 -38.60 -11.90
CA LYS A 121 -29.99 -39.97 -12.37
C LYS A 121 -28.70 -40.77 -12.60
N GLN A 122 -27.56 -40.10 -12.79
CA GLN A 122 -26.24 -40.73 -12.73
C GLN A 122 -25.62 -40.46 -11.35
N PRO A 123 -25.26 -41.51 -10.57
CA PRO A 123 -24.36 -41.30 -9.43
C PRO A 123 -23.05 -40.73 -10.00
N ALA A 124 -22.51 -39.72 -9.34
CA ALA A 124 -21.40 -38.89 -9.79
C ALA A 124 -20.07 -39.66 -9.88
N ASP A 125 -19.91 -40.50 -10.90
CA ASP A 125 -18.61 -40.86 -11.46
C ASP A 125 -18.40 -40.02 -12.72
N GLY A 126 -17.54 -39.01 -12.61
CA GLY A 126 -17.08 -38.23 -13.74
C GLY A 126 -17.55 -36.78 -13.70
N VAL A 127 -16.72 -35.94 -13.07
CA VAL A 127 -16.61 -34.53 -13.44
C VAL A 127 -16.25 -34.47 -14.93
N ALA A 128 -17.25 -34.33 -15.79
CA ALA A 128 -17.05 -33.94 -17.18
C ALA A 128 -17.03 -32.41 -17.22
N THR A 129 -15.83 -31.84 -17.09
CA THR A 129 -15.56 -30.49 -17.59
C THR A 129 -15.79 -30.50 -19.09
N SER A 130 -16.97 -30.12 -19.55
CA SER A 130 -17.13 -29.56 -20.90
C SER A 130 -16.56 -28.16 -20.87
N ASP A 131 -15.24 -28.08 -21.02
CA ASP A 131 -14.53 -26.87 -21.40
C ASP A 131 -14.29 -26.99 -22.91
N ASP A 132 -15.28 -26.52 -23.68
CA ASP A 132 -15.15 -26.25 -25.11
C ASP A 132 -15.15 -24.73 -25.23
N SER A 133 -13.98 -24.10 -25.09
CA SER A 133 -13.61 -22.82 -25.69
C SER A 133 -12.14 -22.52 -25.41
N GLU A 134 -11.46 -22.02 -26.44
CA GLU A 134 -10.14 -21.37 -26.40
C GLU A 134 -8.91 -22.28 -26.56
N ARG A 135 -8.83 -22.80 -27.78
CA ARG A 135 -7.61 -23.05 -28.56
C ARG A 135 -6.51 -22.02 -28.27
N THR A 136 -5.60 -22.36 -27.35
CA THR A 136 -4.33 -21.68 -27.13
C THR A 136 -3.45 -21.87 -28.37
N GLN A 137 -3.20 -20.81 -29.14
CA GLN A 137 -2.05 -20.76 -30.05
C GLN A 137 -0.82 -20.39 -29.23
N ALA A 138 0.09 -21.36 -29.08
CA ALA A 138 1.43 -21.13 -28.58
C ALA A 138 2.27 -20.38 -29.64
N PRO A 139 2.94 -19.26 -29.32
CA PRO A 139 4.00 -18.73 -30.17
C PRO A 139 5.24 -19.63 -30.08
N ALA A 140 5.75 -20.02 -31.25
CA ALA A 140 6.94 -20.85 -31.41
C ALA A 140 8.21 -20.21 -30.79
N PRO A 141 9.14 -21.02 -30.25
CA PRO A 141 10.42 -20.53 -29.77
C PRO A 141 11.33 -20.13 -30.96
N ARG A 142 11.89 -18.91 -30.92
CA ARG A 142 12.97 -18.49 -31.83
C ARG A 142 14.29 -19.13 -31.37
N PRO A 143 15.14 -19.65 -32.30
CA PRO A 143 16.45 -20.14 -31.94
C PRO A 143 17.43 -18.99 -31.65
N ALA A 144 18.26 -19.19 -30.63
CA ALA A 144 19.49 -18.45 -30.41
C ALA A 144 20.61 -19.11 -31.23
N GLY A 145 21.41 -18.29 -31.92
CA GLY A 145 22.68 -18.62 -32.56
C GLY A 145 23.38 -17.31 -32.94
N GLU A 146 24.45 -16.96 -32.23
CA GLU A 146 25.84 -16.97 -32.71
C GLU A 146 26.12 -15.76 -33.64
N ASP A 147 26.62 -14.63 -33.11
CA ASP A 147 28.05 -14.38 -32.81
C ASP A 147 28.89 -14.45 -34.09
N ASP A 148 29.15 -13.31 -34.74
CA ASP A 148 30.47 -13.03 -35.32
C ASP A 148 30.65 -11.55 -35.78
N GLY A 149 31.80 -10.98 -35.41
CA GLY A 149 32.60 -10.14 -36.30
C GLY A 149 32.33 -8.63 -36.36
N GLY A 150 33.04 -7.84 -35.54
CA GLY A 150 33.29 -6.42 -35.85
C GLY A 150 33.88 -5.55 -34.74
N VAL A 151 35.14 -5.79 -34.33
CA VAL A 151 36.00 -4.78 -33.65
C VAL A 151 36.88 -4.12 -34.72
N PRO A 152 37.55 -2.95 -34.51
CA PRO A 152 37.68 -2.11 -33.31
C PRO A 152 37.57 -0.58 -33.61
N VAL A 153 37.82 0.31 -32.63
CA VAL A 153 38.72 1.50 -32.76
C VAL A 153 38.64 2.42 -31.52
N VAL A 154 39.77 2.47 -30.79
CA VAL A 154 40.50 3.65 -30.26
C VAL A 154 39.75 4.66 -29.35
N GLY A 155 40.07 4.65 -28.05
CA GLY A 155 40.11 5.90 -27.24
C GLY A 155 41.40 6.69 -27.56
N PRO A 156 41.62 7.95 -27.11
CA PRO A 156 41.18 8.52 -25.83
C PRO A 156 40.73 10.00 -25.90
N ASP A 157 40.05 10.51 -24.88
CA ASP A 157 40.34 11.81 -24.20
C ASP A 157 39.16 12.27 -23.35
N ALA A 158 39.45 12.63 -22.10
CA ALA A 158 38.61 13.55 -21.34
C ALA A 158 39.08 14.97 -21.65
N PRO A 159 38.18 15.96 -21.72
CA PRO A 159 38.10 16.89 -20.58
C PRO A 159 36.68 17.38 -20.22
N VAL A 160 36.54 17.77 -18.96
CA VAL A 160 35.43 18.50 -18.29
C VAL A 160 35.48 20.00 -18.71
N PRO A 161 34.62 20.92 -18.23
CA PRO A 161 33.17 21.20 -18.43
C PRO A 161 32.92 22.49 -19.27
N THR A 162 31.68 22.77 -19.72
CA THR A 162 31.31 24.11 -20.24
C THR A 162 29.89 24.54 -19.82
N GLU A 163 29.80 25.37 -18.80
CA GLU A 163 28.90 26.55 -18.73
C GLU A 163 29.83 27.76 -18.60
N PRO A 164 29.53 28.99 -19.10
CA PRO A 164 28.22 29.67 -19.04
C PRO A 164 27.86 30.55 -20.27
N ASP A 165 26.64 31.10 -20.32
CA ASP A 165 26.45 32.48 -20.82
C ASP A 165 25.18 33.15 -20.24
N GLU A 166 25.30 34.44 -19.99
CA GLU A 166 24.48 35.29 -19.12
C GLU A 166 23.76 36.37 -19.97
N LEU A 167 22.59 36.84 -19.50
CA LEU A 167 21.98 38.17 -19.76
C LEU A 167 21.28 38.50 -21.11
N ALA A 168 19.96 38.71 -21.03
CA ALA A 168 19.23 39.82 -21.69
C ALA A 168 17.90 40.05 -20.95
N GLU A 169 17.87 40.99 -20.01
CA GLU A 169 17.14 42.28 -20.07
C GLU A 169 15.61 42.20 -20.27
N GLY A 170 14.86 42.71 -19.29
CA GLY A 170 13.40 42.95 -19.36
C GLY A 170 13.03 44.20 -20.17
N PRO A 171 11.73 44.53 -20.24
CA PRO A 171 11.31 45.72 -19.50
C PRO A 171 9.95 45.61 -18.80
N SER A 172 9.82 46.42 -17.76
CA SER A 172 8.64 46.72 -16.95
C SER A 172 7.54 47.47 -17.72
N THR A 173 6.27 47.12 -17.46
CA THR A 173 5.06 47.96 -17.24
C THR A 173 3.95 46.95 -16.89
N GLU A 174 3.14 47.09 -15.85
CA GLU A 174 2.17 48.16 -15.66
C GLU A 174 1.55 48.06 -14.25
N SER A 175 1.42 49.22 -13.63
CA SER A 175 0.84 49.45 -12.30
C SER A 175 -0.70 49.28 -12.28
N ALA A 176 -1.18 48.98 -11.07
CA ALA A 176 -2.54 48.99 -10.49
C ALA A 176 -3.71 49.72 -11.21
N PRO A 177 -4.96 49.40 -10.80
CA PRO A 177 -5.57 50.37 -9.89
C PRO A 177 -6.24 49.79 -8.63
N GLU A 178 -6.38 50.73 -7.71
CA GLU A 178 -6.97 50.75 -6.37
C GLU A 178 -8.39 50.18 -6.27
N TYR A 179 -8.74 49.63 -5.11
CA TYR A 179 -10.02 49.95 -4.47
C TYR A 179 -9.85 50.04 -2.96
N ALA A 180 -10.06 51.26 -2.46
CA ALA A 180 -10.18 51.62 -1.07
C ALA A 180 -11.49 51.09 -0.49
N GLY A 181 -11.51 50.83 0.82
CA GLY A 181 -12.72 50.48 1.54
C GLY A 181 -12.55 50.25 3.03
N ASP A 182 -11.74 51.08 3.71
CA ASP A 182 -11.83 51.23 5.16
C ASP A 182 -12.69 52.46 5.47
N THR A 183 -13.82 52.26 6.16
CA THR A 183 -14.34 53.23 7.15
C THR A 183 -15.11 52.48 8.23
N GLN A 184 -14.61 52.61 9.47
CA GLN A 184 -15.32 52.34 10.73
C GLN A 184 -16.49 53.33 10.94
N GLY A 185 -17.47 52.91 11.74
CA GLY A 185 -18.54 53.77 12.29
C GLY A 185 -19.63 52.95 12.96
#